data_AF-A0A0G0TMB5-F1
#
_entry.id   AF-A0A0G0TMB5-F1
#
_cell.length_a   1.000
_cell.length_b   1.000
_cell.length_c   1.000
_cell.angle_alpha   90.00
_cell.angle_beta   90.00
_cell.angle_gamma   90.00
#
_symmetry.space_group_name_H-M   'P 1'
#
loop_
_entity.id
_entity.type
_entity.pdbx_description
1 polymer ?
#
loop_
_entity_poly.entity_id
_entity_poly.type
_entity_poly.pdbx_seq_one_letter_code
_entity_poly.pdbx_strand_id
1 'polypeptide(L)'
;MSSAITKGLAMISLIIMLVLGATSMFGDSLTVDEDPHIGSGISYLTQKDMRLNPEHPPLMKDLAALPLLFVKDLKVPTEHRSWTEDINGQWDFGREFIFWAGNNANLVVFLSRIMPLVMTVILGWFVFKASLELAGAAGGLVAIILYTFSPVILAHGRLVTTDVPAALGAFIATYFLLKYLFKPSQKG
;
A
#
# COMPACT_ATOMS: atom_id res chain seq x y z
N MET A 1 4.97 30.54 -13.06
CA MET A 1 5.54 29.26 -13.51
C MET A 1 4.52 28.54 -14.37
N SER A 2 4.91 27.93 -15.50
CA SER A 2 3.93 27.28 -16.38
C SER A 2 3.33 26.02 -15.72
N SER A 3 2.06 25.71 -16.03
CA SER A 3 1.38 24.51 -15.52
C SER A 3 2.14 23.22 -15.84
N ALA A 4 2.82 23.17 -16.99
CA ALA A 4 3.64 22.04 -17.41
C ALA A 4 4.86 21.84 -16.49
N ILE A 5 5.58 22.92 -16.14
CA ILE A 5 6.74 22.85 -15.24
C ILE A 5 6.31 22.37 -13.85
N THR A 6 5.22 22.93 -13.30
CA THR A 6 4.72 22.51 -11.97
C THR A 6 4.42 21.01 -11.92
N LYS A 7 3.71 20.50 -12.93
CA LYS A 7 3.38 19.07 -13.02
C LYS A 7 4.63 18.22 -13.22
N GLY A 8 5.58 18.67 -14.04
CA GLY A 8 6.86 17.99 -14.24
C GLY A 8 7.64 17.82 -12.95
N LEU A 9 7.77 18.88 -12.15
CA LEU A 9 8.47 18.83 -10.85
C LEU A 9 7.76 17.91 -9.85
N ALA A 10 6.43 17.92 -9.81
CA ALA A 10 5.66 17.00 -8.96
C ALA A 10 5.90 15.54 -9.37
N MET A 11 5.89 15.24 -10.67
CA MET A 11 6.17 13.89 -11.18
C MET A 11 7.60 13.44 -10.84
N ILE A 12 8.59 14.31 -10.99
CA ILE A 12 9.97 14.01 -10.60
C ILE A 12 10.05 13.69 -9.10
N SER A 13 9.37 14.47 -8.25
CA SER A 13 9.35 14.23 -6.80
C SER A 13 8.74 12.87 -6.46
N LEU A 14 7.65 12.49 -7.13
CA LEU A 14 7.00 11.19 -6.96
C LEU A 14 7.87 10.02 -7.49
N ILE A 15 8.61 10.23 -8.58
CA ILE A 15 9.56 9.23 -9.09
C ILE A 15 10.70 9.03 -8.09
N ILE A 16 11.25 10.13 -7.53
CA ILE A 16 12.26 10.05 -6.47
C ILE A 16 11.72 9.25 -5.28
N MET A 17 10.50 9.55 -4.82
CA MET A 17 9.84 8.82 -3.75
C MET A 17 9.70 7.32 -4.06
N LEU A 18 9.28 6.97 -5.28
CA LEU A 18 9.15 5.59 -5.71
C LEU A 18 10.50 4.86 -5.67
N VAL A 19 11.56 5.50 -6.15
CA VAL A 19 12.92 4.94 -6.12
C VAL A 19 13.42 4.78 -4.70
N LEU A 20 13.25 5.79 -3.84
CA LEU A 20 13.65 5.73 -2.42
C LEU A 20 12.87 4.62 -1.68
N GLY A 21 11.56 4.56 -1.87
CA GLY A 21 10.71 3.53 -1.28
C GLY A 21 11.12 2.12 -1.73
N ALA A 22 11.24 1.89 -3.04
CA ALA A 22 11.62 0.59 -3.59
C ALA A 22 13.02 0.16 -3.19
N THR A 23 13.99 1.09 -3.17
CA THR A 23 15.36 0.78 -2.73
C THR A 23 15.44 0.48 -1.24
N SER A 24 14.65 1.18 -0.42
CA SER A 24 14.60 0.94 1.03
C SER A 24 13.97 -0.41 1.42
N MET A 25 13.29 -1.08 0.50
CA MET A 25 12.72 -2.42 0.74
C MET A 25 13.78 -3.53 0.71
N PHE A 26 14.93 -3.30 0.06
CA PHE A 26 15.98 -4.32 -0.05
C PHE A 26 16.72 -4.49 1.28
N GLY A 27 16.78 -5.74 1.77
CA GLY A 27 17.48 -6.07 3.02
C GLY A 27 16.75 -5.62 4.28
N ASP A 28 15.52 -5.14 4.16
CA ASP A 28 14.69 -4.71 5.28
C ASP A 28 13.84 -5.85 5.85
N SER A 29 13.64 -5.86 7.17
CA SER A 29 12.85 -6.88 7.86
C SER A 29 11.35 -6.60 7.82
N LEU A 30 10.53 -7.63 8.10
CA LEU A 30 9.10 -7.44 8.30
C LEU A 30 8.81 -6.75 9.63
N THR A 31 7.71 -6.03 9.64
CA THR A 31 7.01 -5.63 10.87
C THR A 31 5.90 -6.64 11.23
N VAL A 32 5.44 -6.61 12.48
CA VAL A 32 4.48 -7.57 13.07
C VAL A 32 3.09 -7.54 12.41
N ASP A 33 2.76 -6.48 11.68
CA ASP A 33 1.48 -6.38 10.97
C ASP A 33 1.58 -6.91 9.53
N GLU A 34 2.78 -7.09 8.99
CA GLU A 34 2.95 -7.54 7.60
C GLU A 34 2.74 -9.04 7.44
N ASP A 35 3.21 -9.87 8.38
CA ASP A 35 3.02 -11.32 8.34
C ASP A 35 1.54 -11.72 8.24
N PRO A 36 0.62 -11.28 9.12
CA PRO A 36 -0.77 -11.68 9.03
C PRO A 36 -1.45 -11.12 7.78
N HIS A 37 -1.10 -9.92 7.31
CA HIS A 37 -1.72 -9.33 6.13
C HIS A 37 -1.29 -10.02 4.83
N ILE A 38 0.01 -10.33 4.67
CA ILE A 38 0.53 -11.06 3.51
C ILE A 38 -0.04 -12.49 3.48
N GLY A 39 0.02 -13.20 4.63
CA GLY A 39 -0.50 -14.56 4.75
C GLY A 39 -2.02 -14.63 4.50
N SER A 40 -2.78 -13.69 5.04
CA SER A 40 -4.23 -13.65 4.79
C SER A 40 -4.54 -13.32 3.34
N GLY A 41 -3.83 -12.35 2.73
CA GLY A 41 -4.02 -12.00 1.32
C GLY A 41 -3.84 -13.18 0.37
N ILE A 42 -2.81 -14.01 0.59
CA ILE A 42 -2.62 -15.19 -0.27
C ILE A 42 -3.72 -16.22 -0.05
N SER A 43 -4.15 -16.44 1.20
CA SER A 43 -5.31 -17.30 1.52
C SER A 43 -6.58 -16.86 0.79
N TYR A 44 -6.86 -15.56 0.80
CA TYR A 44 -8.09 -15.02 0.21
C TYR A 44 -8.09 -15.24 -1.30
N LEU A 45 -6.95 -15.01 -1.94
CA LEU A 45 -6.80 -15.12 -3.38
C LEU A 45 -6.80 -16.57 -3.88
N THR A 46 -6.07 -17.48 -3.22
CA THR A 46 -5.88 -18.87 -3.68
C THR A 46 -6.90 -19.84 -3.08
N GLN A 47 -7.20 -19.72 -1.79
CA GLN A 47 -8.10 -20.64 -1.08
C GLN A 47 -9.54 -20.17 -1.03
N LYS A 48 -9.81 -18.90 -1.39
CA LYS A 48 -11.13 -18.26 -1.26
C LYS A 48 -11.68 -18.29 0.17
N ASP A 49 -10.78 -18.25 1.14
CA ASP A 49 -11.09 -18.33 2.56
C ASP A 49 -10.62 -17.04 3.25
N MET A 50 -11.58 -16.29 3.78
CA MET A 50 -11.38 -14.98 4.39
C MET A 50 -11.31 -15.01 5.93
N ARG A 51 -11.20 -16.20 6.54
CA ARG A 51 -11.23 -16.34 8.01
C ARG A 51 -9.98 -15.86 8.72
N LEU A 52 -8.82 -15.90 8.07
CA LEU A 52 -7.58 -15.38 8.65
C LEU A 52 -7.61 -13.85 8.63
N ASN A 53 -7.39 -13.20 9.78
CA ASN A 53 -7.42 -11.74 9.91
C ASN A 53 -8.73 -11.06 9.50
N PRO A 54 -9.89 -11.41 10.08
CA PRO A 54 -11.17 -10.79 9.70
C PRO A 54 -11.32 -9.33 10.18
N GLU A 55 -10.40 -8.84 11.04
CA GLU A 55 -10.49 -7.53 11.69
C GLU A 55 -10.38 -6.34 10.72
N HIS A 56 -9.73 -6.54 9.58
CA HIS A 56 -9.50 -5.49 8.58
C HIS A 56 -10.12 -5.86 7.23
N PRO A 57 -10.63 -4.87 6.46
CA PRO A 57 -11.14 -5.11 5.11
C PRO A 57 -10.12 -5.81 4.20
N PRO A 58 -10.59 -6.64 3.25
CA PRO A 58 -9.71 -7.53 2.49
C PRO A 58 -8.88 -6.84 1.41
N LEU A 59 -9.34 -5.69 0.90
CA LEU A 59 -8.80 -5.06 -0.30
C LEU A 59 -7.27 -4.89 -0.27
N MET A 60 -6.70 -4.41 0.83
CA MET A 60 -5.25 -4.22 0.89
C MET A 60 -4.50 -5.55 0.90
N LYS A 61 -5.02 -6.55 1.61
CA LYS A 61 -4.39 -7.87 1.70
C LYS A 61 -4.37 -8.54 0.32
N ASP A 62 -5.48 -8.45 -0.40
CA ASP A 62 -5.59 -8.95 -1.76
C ASP A 62 -4.61 -8.22 -2.69
N LEU A 63 -4.55 -6.89 -2.65
CA LEU A 63 -3.60 -6.13 -3.46
C LEU A 63 -2.15 -6.47 -3.12
N ALA A 64 -1.81 -6.62 -1.84
CA ALA A 64 -0.47 -7.01 -1.42
C ALA A 64 -0.10 -8.43 -1.85
N ALA A 65 -1.04 -9.37 -1.88
CA ALA A 65 -0.77 -10.73 -2.33
C ALA A 65 -0.87 -10.91 -3.86
N LEU A 66 -1.50 -9.98 -4.58
CA LEU A 66 -1.72 -10.09 -6.02
C LEU A 66 -0.43 -10.35 -6.84
N PRO A 67 0.70 -9.66 -6.60
CA PRO A 67 1.94 -9.94 -7.33
C PRO A 67 2.50 -11.34 -7.07
N LEU A 68 2.17 -11.95 -5.92
CA LEU A 68 2.64 -13.29 -5.56
C LEU A 68 2.01 -14.38 -6.43
N LEU A 69 0.84 -14.13 -7.03
CA LEU A 69 0.19 -15.08 -7.94
C LEU A 69 1.02 -15.39 -9.19
N PHE A 70 2.00 -14.54 -9.52
CA PHE A 70 2.91 -14.73 -10.65
C PHE A 70 4.22 -15.44 -10.26
N VAL A 71 4.42 -15.74 -8.97
CA VAL A 71 5.58 -16.50 -8.48
C VAL A 71 5.35 -17.99 -8.74
N LYS A 72 6.28 -18.62 -9.47
CA LYS A 72 6.25 -20.06 -9.70
C LYS A 72 6.50 -20.84 -8.42
N ASP A 73 5.81 -21.96 -8.27
CA ASP A 73 5.99 -22.90 -7.16
C ASP A 73 5.82 -22.27 -5.77
N LEU A 74 4.96 -21.24 -5.66
CA LEU A 74 4.61 -20.62 -4.39
C LEU A 74 3.86 -21.63 -3.51
N LYS A 75 4.40 -21.89 -2.32
CA LYS A 75 3.86 -22.89 -1.39
C LYS A 75 2.97 -22.22 -0.35
N VAL A 76 1.70 -22.61 -0.31
CA VAL A 76 0.75 -22.15 0.71
C VAL A 76 0.61 -23.25 1.78
N PRO A 77 0.92 -22.98 3.06
CA PRO A 77 1.01 -24.02 4.09
C PRO A 77 -0.37 -24.40 4.67
N THR A 78 -1.26 -24.95 3.85
CA THR A 78 -2.63 -25.33 4.28
C THR A 78 -2.67 -26.52 5.23
N GLU A 79 -1.59 -27.29 5.35
CA GLU A 79 -1.49 -28.41 6.29
C GLU A 79 -0.97 -27.99 7.67
N HIS A 80 -0.52 -26.73 7.82
CA HIS A 80 0.01 -26.25 9.09
C HIS A 80 -1.11 -26.00 10.11
N ARG A 81 -0.84 -26.20 11.41
CA ARG A 81 -1.85 -26.06 12.47
C ARG A 81 -2.55 -24.69 12.49
N SER A 82 -1.82 -23.65 12.08
CA SER A 82 -2.34 -22.28 12.01
C SER A 82 -3.42 -22.10 10.95
N TRP A 83 -3.51 -23.05 10.01
CA TRP A 83 -4.60 -23.18 9.06
C TRP A 83 -5.69 -24.13 9.56
N THR A 84 -5.33 -25.29 10.10
CA THR A 84 -6.30 -26.36 10.37
C THR A 84 -7.04 -26.22 11.69
N GLU A 85 -6.38 -25.70 12.73
CA GLU A 85 -6.84 -25.77 14.13
C GLU A 85 -6.99 -24.39 14.78
N ASP A 86 -6.08 -23.46 14.51
CA ASP A 86 -6.03 -22.19 15.23
C ASP A 86 -7.12 -21.21 14.76
N ILE A 87 -7.90 -20.69 15.71
CA ILE A 87 -8.94 -19.68 15.45
C ILE A 87 -8.32 -18.32 15.06
N ASN A 88 -7.18 -17.98 15.66
CA ASN A 88 -6.46 -16.71 15.47
C ASN A 88 -5.02 -16.92 14.97
N GLY A 89 -4.77 -17.99 14.21
CA GLY A 89 -3.43 -18.40 13.75
C GLY A 89 -2.81 -17.50 12.66
N GLN A 90 -3.35 -16.30 12.42
CA GLN A 90 -2.97 -15.43 11.29
C GLN A 90 -1.48 -15.07 11.25
N TRP A 91 -0.87 -14.75 12.40
CA TRP A 91 0.55 -14.41 12.47
C TRP A 91 1.42 -15.63 12.21
N ASP A 92 1.07 -16.77 12.80
CA ASP A 92 1.81 -18.01 12.62
C ASP A 92 1.66 -18.53 11.18
N PHE A 93 0.48 -18.42 10.58
CA PHE A 93 0.26 -18.74 9.16
C PHE A 93 1.07 -17.83 8.24
N GLY A 94 1.10 -16.51 8.52
CA GLY A 94 1.92 -15.56 7.79
C GLY A 94 3.41 -15.89 7.87
N ARG A 95 3.92 -16.15 9.08
CA ARG A 95 5.33 -16.53 9.29
C ARG A 95 5.68 -17.85 8.62
N GLU A 96 4.80 -18.84 8.74
CA GLU A 96 4.98 -20.15 8.09
C GLU A 96 5.05 -19.97 6.58
N PHE A 97 4.09 -19.24 5.99
CA PHE A 97 4.06 -18.97 4.56
C PHE A 97 5.32 -18.25 4.08
N ILE A 98 5.79 -17.23 4.80
CA ILE A 98 6.89 -16.38 4.36
C ILE A 98 8.25 -17.06 4.56
N PHE A 99 8.48 -17.71 5.70
CA PHE A 99 9.81 -18.15 6.12
C PHE A 99 10.03 -19.67 6.07
N TRP A 100 9.00 -20.48 6.32
CA TRP A 100 9.18 -21.90 6.65
C TRP A 100 8.57 -22.86 5.63
N ALA A 101 7.57 -22.43 4.87
CA ALA A 101 6.96 -23.20 3.78
C ALA A 101 7.93 -23.48 2.61
N GLY A 102 9.14 -22.90 2.62
CA GLY A 102 10.15 -23.05 1.57
C GLY A 102 10.01 -22.03 0.44
N ASN A 103 9.31 -20.93 0.67
CA ASN A 103 9.27 -19.78 -0.23
C ASN A 103 10.51 -18.90 -0.07
N ASN A 104 10.84 -18.11 -1.10
CA ASN A 104 11.86 -17.08 -0.96
C ASN A 104 11.27 -15.88 -0.20
N ALA A 105 11.56 -15.79 1.11
CA ALA A 105 11.05 -14.74 2.00
C ALA A 105 11.31 -13.33 1.46
N ASN A 106 12.53 -13.05 0.98
CA ASN A 106 12.89 -11.73 0.45
C ASN A 106 12.04 -11.37 -0.78
N LEU A 107 11.81 -12.34 -1.68
CA LEU A 107 10.99 -12.13 -2.86
C LEU A 107 9.53 -11.89 -2.48
N VAL A 108 8.97 -12.70 -1.58
CA VAL A 108 7.58 -12.58 -1.12
C VAL A 108 7.35 -11.19 -0.51
N VAL A 109 8.20 -10.78 0.43
CA VAL A 109 8.09 -9.50 1.11
C VAL A 109 8.25 -8.33 0.14
N PHE A 110 9.25 -8.39 -0.75
CA PHE A 110 9.46 -7.35 -1.74
C PHE A 110 8.24 -7.17 -2.66
N LEU A 111 7.72 -8.28 -3.21
CA LEU A 111 6.56 -8.24 -4.09
C LEU A 111 5.32 -7.73 -3.37
N SER A 112 5.11 -8.13 -2.11
CA SER A 112 3.93 -7.69 -1.35
C SER A 112 3.93 -6.21 -0.99
N ARG A 113 5.10 -5.60 -0.89
CA ARG A 113 5.27 -4.17 -0.60
C ARG A 113 5.12 -3.26 -1.83
N ILE A 114 5.03 -3.82 -3.05
CA ILE A 114 4.86 -3.04 -4.29
C ILE A 114 3.54 -2.24 -4.27
N MET A 115 2.43 -2.91 -3.95
CA MET A 115 1.11 -2.25 -4.01
C MET A 115 0.90 -1.17 -2.95
N PRO A 116 1.30 -1.34 -1.67
CA PRO A 116 1.32 -0.23 -0.71
C PRO A 116 2.11 0.98 -1.22
N LEU A 117 3.30 0.75 -1.79
CA LEU A 117 4.14 1.83 -2.32
C LEU A 117 3.46 2.57 -3.48
N VAL A 118 2.81 1.84 -4.39
CA VAL A 118 2.00 2.44 -5.47
C VAL A 118 0.87 3.29 -4.89
N MET A 119 0.16 2.81 -3.89
CA MET A 119 -0.93 3.57 -3.24
C MET A 119 -0.40 4.83 -2.56
N THR A 120 0.77 4.78 -1.94
CA THR A 120 1.44 5.94 -1.35
C THR A 120 1.82 6.99 -2.40
N VAL A 121 2.28 6.58 -3.58
CA VAL A 121 2.55 7.49 -4.71
C VAL A 121 1.25 8.12 -5.22
N ILE A 122 0.17 7.34 -5.33
CA ILE A 122 -1.16 7.86 -5.72
C ILE A 122 -1.66 8.89 -4.70
N LEU A 123 -1.52 8.62 -3.39
CA LEU A 123 -1.88 9.57 -2.33
C LEU A 123 -1.09 10.87 -2.49
N GLY A 124 0.22 10.79 -2.73
CA GLY A 124 1.06 11.98 -2.98
C GLY A 124 0.57 12.81 -4.17
N TRP A 125 0.14 12.17 -5.25
CA TRP A 125 -0.46 12.88 -6.39
C TRP A 125 -1.75 13.62 -6.02
N PHE A 126 -2.62 13.03 -5.19
CA PHE A 126 -3.83 13.69 -4.73
C PHE A 126 -3.52 14.84 -3.75
N VAL A 127 -2.53 14.69 -2.88
CA VAL A 127 -2.02 15.78 -2.03
C VAL A 127 -1.55 16.96 -2.90
N PHE A 128 -0.72 16.69 -3.91
CA PHE A 128 -0.28 17.72 -4.87
C PHE A 128 -1.47 18.41 -5.55
N LYS A 129 -2.43 17.64 -6.07
CA LYS A 129 -3.62 18.18 -6.74
C LYS A 129 -4.45 19.08 -5.82
N ALA A 130 -4.75 18.62 -4.62
CA ALA A 130 -5.53 19.38 -3.66
C ALA A 130 -4.82 20.69 -3.28
N SER A 131 -3.51 20.63 -2.98
CA SER A 131 -2.72 21.81 -2.63
C SER A 131 -2.54 22.78 -3.82
N LEU A 132 -2.44 22.26 -5.04
CA LEU A 132 -2.39 23.07 -6.27
C LEU A 132 -3.68 23.88 -6.46
N GLU A 133 -4.83 23.28 -6.16
CA GLU A 133 -6.14 23.93 -6.28
C GLU A 133 -6.39 24.96 -5.16
N LEU A 134 -5.87 24.70 -3.94
CA LEU A 134 -6.08 25.57 -2.78
C LEU A 134 -5.11 26.75 -2.72
N ALA A 135 -3.84 26.54 -3.07
CA ALA A 135 -2.75 27.51 -2.84
C ALA A 135 -1.89 27.76 -4.10
N GLY A 136 -2.36 27.32 -5.27
CA GLY A 136 -1.67 27.51 -6.54
C GLY A 136 -0.37 26.72 -6.65
N ALA A 137 0.45 27.09 -7.64
CA ALA A 137 1.64 26.31 -8.00
C ALA A 137 2.67 26.18 -6.87
N ALA A 138 2.92 27.25 -6.12
CA ALA A 138 3.87 27.23 -5.02
C ALA A 138 3.39 26.31 -3.88
N GLY A 139 2.12 26.41 -3.49
CA GLY A 139 1.54 25.55 -2.46
C GLY A 139 1.54 24.07 -2.84
N GLY A 140 1.20 23.76 -4.10
CA GLY A 140 1.31 22.39 -4.64
C GLY A 140 2.73 21.83 -4.55
N LEU A 141 3.73 22.61 -4.97
CA LEU A 141 5.13 22.17 -4.93
C LEU A 141 5.67 22.00 -3.51
N VAL A 142 5.35 22.92 -2.60
CA VAL A 142 5.76 22.80 -1.20
C VAL A 142 5.14 21.53 -0.59
N ALA A 143 3.85 21.30 -0.82
CA ALA A 143 3.16 20.12 -0.30
C ALA A 143 3.75 18.81 -0.83
N ILE A 144 4.01 18.70 -2.14
CA ILE A 144 4.56 17.46 -2.71
C ILE A 144 5.99 17.21 -2.23
N ILE A 145 6.83 18.24 -2.10
CA ILE A 145 8.18 18.09 -1.55
C ILE A 145 8.11 17.60 -0.10
N LEU A 146 7.30 18.25 0.75
CA LEU A 146 7.14 17.83 2.14
C LEU A 146 6.61 16.40 2.25
N TYR A 147 5.70 15.99 1.36
CA TYR A 147 5.17 14.63 1.33
C TYR A 147 6.22 13.60 0.89
N THR A 148 6.89 13.81 -0.25
CA THR A 148 7.80 12.82 -0.85
C THR A 148 9.10 12.65 -0.07
N PHE A 149 9.52 13.68 0.66
CA PHE A 149 10.72 13.64 1.50
C PHE A 149 10.41 13.47 2.99
N SER A 150 9.14 13.20 3.36
CA SER A 150 8.78 12.91 4.74
C SER A 150 9.31 11.54 5.15
N PRO A 151 10.13 11.44 6.22
CA PRO A 151 10.62 10.15 6.71
C PRO A 151 9.47 9.26 7.20
N VAL A 152 8.40 9.85 7.76
CA VAL A 152 7.24 9.10 8.24
C VAL A 152 6.50 8.43 7.09
N ILE A 153 6.27 9.18 6.00
CA ILE A 153 5.59 8.65 4.82
C ILE A 153 6.45 7.61 4.11
N LEU A 154 7.76 7.84 3.98
CA LEU A 154 8.66 6.86 3.36
C LEU A 154 8.79 5.57 4.18
N ALA A 155 8.82 5.67 5.51
CA ALA A 155 8.92 4.51 6.40
C ALA A 155 7.67 3.63 6.36
N HIS A 156 6.47 4.23 6.47
CA HIS A 156 5.20 3.48 6.53
C HIS A 156 4.60 3.21 5.15
N GLY A 157 4.89 4.07 4.17
CA GLY A 157 4.27 4.07 2.84
C GLY A 157 4.49 2.81 2.01
N ARG A 158 5.49 2.01 2.37
CA ARG A 158 5.87 0.78 1.68
C ARG A 158 5.46 -0.49 2.42
N LEU A 159 5.03 -0.38 3.67
CA LEU A 159 4.72 -1.56 4.49
C LEU A 159 3.36 -2.11 4.11
N VAL A 160 3.20 -3.43 4.25
CA VAL A 160 1.90 -4.10 4.06
C VAL A 160 1.04 -3.89 5.30
N THR A 161 0.53 -2.67 5.48
CA THR A 161 -0.41 -2.30 6.54
C THR A 161 -1.68 -1.67 5.96
N THR A 162 -2.67 -1.40 6.81
CA THR A 162 -3.93 -0.77 6.39
C THR A 162 -3.89 0.76 6.37
N ASP A 163 -2.82 1.38 6.87
CA ASP A 163 -2.74 2.83 7.10
C ASP A 163 -2.77 3.62 5.79
N VAL A 164 -1.93 3.22 4.82
CA VAL A 164 -1.84 3.89 3.51
C VAL A 164 -3.16 3.77 2.73
N PRO A 165 -3.78 2.59 2.60
CA PRO A 165 -5.11 2.46 2.00
C PRO A 165 -6.18 3.30 2.68
N ALA A 166 -6.20 3.31 4.02
CA ALA A 166 -7.16 4.10 4.79
C ALA A 166 -6.95 5.60 4.54
N ALA A 167 -5.70 6.07 4.59
CA ALA A 167 -5.33 7.45 4.31
C ALA A 167 -5.69 7.85 2.87
N LEU A 168 -5.41 7.00 1.88
CA LEU A 168 -5.76 7.23 0.48
C LEU A 168 -7.27 7.33 0.29
N GLY A 169 -8.02 6.36 0.82
CA GLY A 169 -9.47 6.32 0.72
C GLY A 169 -10.11 7.53 1.39
N ALA A 170 -9.72 7.84 2.62
CA ALA A 170 -10.19 9.00 3.37
C ALA A 170 -9.86 10.30 2.62
N PHE A 171 -8.63 10.48 2.16
CA PHE A 171 -8.21 11.70 1.46
C PHE A 171 -8.97 11.90 0.14
N ILE A 172 -9.09 10.86 -0.68
CA ILE A 172 -9.85 10.91 -1.95
C ILE A 172 -11.32 11.23 -1.67
N ALA A 173 -11.93 10.54 -0.69
CA ALA A 173 -13.32 10.76 -0.33
C ALA A 173 -13.55 12.21 0.13
N THR A 174 -12.73 12.72 1.04
CA THR A 174 -12.80 14.11 1.49
C THR A 174 -12.58 15.09 0.34
N TYR A 175 -11.57 14.87 -0.51
CA TYR A 175 -11.27 15.74 -1.63
C TYR A 175 -12.46 15.86 -2.61
N PHE A 176 -13.08 14.74 -2.99
CA PHE A 176 -14.23 14.78 -3.88
C PHE A 176 -15.52 15.25 -3.19
N LEU A 177 -15.69 14.97 -1.89
CA LEU A 177 -16.80 15.52 -1.11
C LEU A 177 -16.74 17.05 -1.07
N LEU A 178 -15.57 17.63 -0.81
CA LEU A 178 -15.38 19.09 -0.82
C LEU A 178 -15.66 19.66 -2.21
N LYS A 179 -15.23 18.98 -3.29
CA LYS A 179 -15.58 19.39 -4.65
C LYS A 179 -17.08 19.38 -4.90
N TYR A 180 -17.76 18.33 -4.47
CA TYR A 180 -19.21 18.22 -4.62
C TYR A 180 -19.95 19.33 -3.85
N LEU A 181 -19.52 19.66 -2.63
CA LEU A 181 -20.14 20.69 -1.81
C LEU A 181 -19.91 22.11 -2.33
N PHE A 182 -18.70 22.44 -2.78
CA PHE A 182 -18.34 23.82 -3.17
C PHE A 182 -18.51 24.11 -4.66
N LYS A 183 -18.49 23.09 -5.51
CA LYS A 183 -18.75 23.21 -6.96
C LYS A 183 -19.61 22.04 -7.42
N PRO A 184 -20.90 21.99 -7.02
CA PRO A 184 -21.79 20.92 -7.44
C PRO A 184 -21.83 20.89 -8.96
N SER A 185 -21.45 19.78 -9.59
CA SER A 185 -21.70 19.61 -11.03
C SER A 185 -23.21 19.48 -11.20
N GLN A 186 -23.86 20.47 -11.82
CA GLN A 186 -25.27 20.38 -12.21
C GLN A 186 -25.41 19.34 -13.33
N LYS A 187 -25.49 18.06 -12.97
CA LYS A 187 -26.01 17.00 -13.84
C LYS A 187 -26.80 16.03 -12.96
N GLY A 188 -28.03 16.45 -12.67
CA GLY A 188 -29.16 15.56 -12.36
C GLY A 188 -30.05 15.49 -13.58
#